data_AF-A0A352KLR4-F1
#
_entry.id   AF-A0A352KLR4-F1
#
_cell.length_a   1.000
_cell.length_b   1.000
_cell.length_c   1.000
_cell.angle_alpha   90.00
_cell.angle_beta   90.00
_cell.angle_gamma   90.00
#
_symmetry.space_group_name_H-M   'P 1'
#
loop_
_entity.id
_entity.type
_entity.pdbx_description
1 polymer ?
#
loop_
_entity_poly.entity_id
_entity_poly.type
_entity_poly.pdbx_seq_one_letter_code
_entity_poly.pdbx_strand_id
1 'polypeptide(L)'
;MKPKIGPGAKIHETAQIYSNVELGANVVIEAYAIIGYPAAGDGPQAITKIGANSRVRTHSIIYAGVEIGEECHIGHQVLIREATQIGEHSSIGGAVIIEHHCVLGSNVRIQGQAGLSEHTIVEADVWIGPRVITSNVLHPTCDRAKECLAGPIIRRGAILGSSAVLSPDIEIGERALIGAGSIVTKSVPRETIMFGNPARKIGEVEKISCPYDMKSNSPYAAQERELGLSEPSIPLVDLQAQHQTQKQELRLAMDRVILNSRFINGKEVVEFEQAYAEFCQTKYAVGVSSGTDALILILQALGIGPGDEVITTPHTFIATAEAIHSVGARAVFVDIEPDSFNLNPKLIAEKISEHTKAIMPVHLYGRPANMSAITQIARKYQLEVIEDAAQAHGALFEGRVIGGIGRAAGFSFFPGKNLGAYGDAGGITTNDEALAAEIKLLRDHGRISKYESAKLSGNYRLDTLQAAVLQVKLKRLTKRNQSRQEIAESYRQGLKNLPIILPESPANATHVYHQFVIQTSERQALQAHLADAGIASGIHYPVPLHLQRAFCGANQPGAFPQAEAAAAAVLSLPMYPELQAAQIKRVVQTIIEFFERSTA
;
A
#
# COMPACT_ATOMS: atom_id res chain seq x y z
N MET A 1 24.19 35.83 -34.50
CA MET A 1 22.75 35.66 -34.17
C MET A 1 22.60 35.74 -32.65
N LYS A 2 21.38 35.92 -32.12
CA LYS A 2 21.12 35.77 -30.67
C LYS A 2 20.44 34.42 -30.45
N PRO A 3 20.66 33.75 -29.30
CA PRO A 3 19.93 32.52 -28.99
C PRO A 3 18.43 32.81 -28.95
N LYS A 4 17.60 31.86 -29.40
CA LYS A 4 16.15 31.92 -29.25
C LYS A 4 15.78 31.29 -27.92
N ILE A 5 15.11 32.04 -27.07
CA ILE A 5 14.75 31.62 -25.71
C ILE A 5 13.23 31.56 -25.61
N GLY A 6 12.69 30.38 -25.33
CA GLY A 6 11.26 30.16 -25.14
C GLY A 6 10.71 30.82 -23.86
N PRO A 7 9.38 31.02 -23.79
CA PRO A 7 8.75 31.65 -22.64
C PRO A 7 8.96 30.85 -21.36
N GLY A 8 9.19 31.53 -20.23
CA GLY A 8 9.34 30.89 -18.92
C GLY A 8 10.67 30.16 -18.70
N ALA A 9 11.58 30.17 -19.67
CA ALA A 9 12.91 29.57 -19.50
C ALA A 9 13.69 30.27 -18.38
N LYS A 10 14.37 29.49 -17.53
CA LYS A 10 15.18 29.96 -16.41
C LYS A 10 16.63 29.60 -16.67
N ILE A 11 17.46 30.61 -16.90
CA ILE A 11 18.88 30.44 -17.20
C ILE A 11 19.69 31.07 -16.07
N HIS A 12 20.56 30.30 -15.44
CA HIS A 12 21.45 30.80 -14.39
C HIS A 12 22.46 31.80 -14.95
N GLU A 13 22.85 32.82 -14.17
CA GLU A 13 23.74 33.91 -14.61
C GLU A 13 25.13 33.46 -15.06
N THR A 14 25.60 32.32 -14.53
CA THR A 14 26.91 31.73 -14.87
C THR A 14 26.87 30.73 -16.03
N ALA A 15 25.69 30.46 -16.60
CA ALA A 15 25.57 29.58 -17.75
C ALA A 15 26.01 30.29 -19.05
N GLN A 16 26.62 29.55 -19.96
CA GLN A 16 27.05 30.06 -21.26
C GLN A 16 26.15 29.51 -22.37
N ILE A 17 25.42 30.40 -23.05
CA ILE A 17 24.51 30.03 -24.15
C ILE A 17 25.03 30.66 -25.44
N TYR A 18 25.38 29.83 -26.42
CA TYR A 18 25.89 30.29 -27.71
C TYR A 18 24.78 30.76 -28.66
N SER A 19 25.16 31.50 -29.70
CA SER A 19 24.21 32.12 -30.65
C SER A 19 23.37 31.16 -31.48
N ASN A 20 23.77 29.89 -31.55
CA ASN A 20 23.15 28.81 -32.32
C ASN A 20 22.18 27.97 -31.47
N VAL A 21 21.69 28.48 -30.34
CA VAL A 21 20.81 27.74 -29.41
C VAL A 21 19.36 28.19 -29.55
N GLU A 22 18.45 27.21 -29.56
CA GLU A 22 17.01 27.36 -29.44
C GLU A 22 16.51 26.59 -28.20
N LEU A 23 15.97 27.31 -27.22
CA LEU A 23 15.38 26.73 -26.00
C LEU A 23 13.85 26.79 -26.07
N GLY A 24 13.20 25.68 -25.74
CA GLY A 24 11.75 25.58 -25.58
C GLY A 24 11.21 26.31 -24.35
N ALA A 25 9.89 26.22 -24.14
CA ALA A 25 9.23 26.84 -23.00
C ALA A 25 9.66 26.17 -21.68
N ASN A 26 9.76 26.95 -20.59
CA ASN A 26 10.07 26.49 -19.23
C ASN A 26 11.38 25.68 -19.07
N VAL A 27 12.29 25.75 -20.04
CA VAL A 27 13.61 25.09 -19.93
C VAL A 27 14.39 25.67 -18.76
N VAL A 28 15.05 24.81 -17.99
CA VAL A 28 15.90 25.23 -16.87
C VAL A 28 17.36 24.91 -17.17
N ILE A 29 18.21 25.93 -17.21
CA ILE A 29 19.66 25.80 -17.36
C ILE A 29 20.33 26.25 -16.05
N GLU A 30 21.00 25.33 -15.37
CA GLU A 30 21.67 25.58 -14.08
C GLU A 30 23.07 26.20 -14.26
N ALA A 31 23.71 26.54 -13.14
CA ALA A 31 24.99 27.23 -13.10
C ALA A 31 26.10 26.52 -13.90
N TYR A 32 26.93 27.29 -14.59
CA TYR A 32 28.11 26.81 -15.33
C TYR A 32 27.85 25.79 -16.45
N ALA A 33 26.60 25.58 -16.86
CA ALA A 33 26.30 24.79 -18.05
C ALA A 33 26.69 25.56 -19.32
N ILE A 34 27.15 24.85 -20.34
CA ILE A 34 27.58 25.41 -21.62
C ILE A 34 26.74 24.78 -22.74
N ILE A 35 25.97 25.58 -23.47
CA ILE A 35 25.02 25.09 -24.48
C ILE A 35 25.33 25.68 -25.84
N GLY A 36 25.43 24.82 -26.85
CA GLY A 36 25.78 25.18 -28.23
C GLY A 36 27.27 25.38 -28.45
N TYR A 37 28.13 24.72 -27.65
CA TYR A 37 29.57 24.85 -27.77
C TYR A 37 30.06 24.49 -29.20
N PRO A 38 30.94 25.29 -29.83
CA PRO A 38 31.33 25.05 -31.21
C PRO A 38 32.02 23.70 -31.43
N ALA A 39 31.63 23.00 -32.50
CA ALA A 39 32.37 21.85 -33.01
C ALA A 39 33.65 22.31 -33.73
N ALA A 40 34.63 21.42 -33.86
CA ALA A 40 35.91 21.73 -34.53
C ALA A 40 35.70 21.98 -36.04
N GLY A 41 36.28 23.07 -36.56
CA GLY A 41 36.23 23.47 -37.98
C GLY A 41 35.73 24.91 -38.20
N ASP A 42 36.04 25.49 -39.36
CA ASP A 42 35.76 26.91 -39.69
C ASP A 42 34.34 27.15 -40.27
N GLY A 43 33.48 26.13 -40.24
CA GLY A 43 32.14 26.16 -40.85
C GLY A 43 31.03 26.76 -39.95
N PRO A 44 29.88 27.10 -40.53
CA PRO A 44 28.70 27.54 -39.77
C PRO A 44 28.24 26.44 -38.80
N GLN A 45 28.00 26.81 -37.55
CA GLN A 45 27.60 25.88 -36.48
C GLN A 45 26.12 25.51 -36.61
N ALA A 46 25.81 24.22 -36.48
CA ALA A 46 24.44 23.72 -36.49
C ALA A 46 23.63 24.22 -35.29
N ILE A 47 22.30 24.31 -35.47
CA ILE A 47 21.37 24.75 -34.43
C ILE A 47 21.27 23.66 -33.36
N THR A 48 21.41 24.07 -32.11
CA THR A 48 21.20 23.21 -30.93
C THR A 48 19.80 23.47 -30.40
N LYS A 49 18.99 22.42 -30.22
CA LYS A 49 17.60 22.54 -29.74
C LYS A 49 17.43 21.82 -28.41
N ILE A 50 16.75 22.47 -27.46
CA ILE A 50 16.32 21.86 -26.21
C ILE A 50 14.80 22.04 -26.08
N GLY A 51 14.06 20.93 -26.05
CA GLY A 51 12.60 20.90 -25.97
C GLY A 51 12.04 21.47 -24.67
N ALA A 52 10.73 21.73 -24.64
CA ALA A 52 10.05 22.34 -23.51
C ALA A 52 10.17 21.52 -22.21
N ASN A 53 10.10 22.20 -21.07
CA ASN A 53 10.14 21.60 -19.73
C ASN A 53 11.40 20.77 -19.40
N SER A 54 12.42 20.81 -20.26
CA SER A 54 13.68 20.10 -20.06
C SER A 54 14.61 20.85 -19.09
N ARG A 55 15.47 20.11 -18.40
CA ARG A 55 16.45 20.67 -17.46
C ARG A 55 17.87 20.23 -17.82
N VAL A 56 18.79 21.19 -17.86
CA VAL A 56 20.23 20.95 -17.96
C VAL A 56 20.91 21.40 -16.67
N ARG A 57 21.51 20.45 -15.96
CA ARG A 57 22.11 20.70 -14.65
C ARG A 57 23.57 21.18 -14.74
N THR A 58 24.11 21.55 -13.58
CA THR A 58 25.39 22.26 -13.44
C THR A 58 26.56 21.59 -14.17
N HIS A 59 27.44 22.40 -14.78
CA HIS A 59 28.68 21.99 -15.46
C HIS A 59 28.52 21.05 -16.68
N SER A 60 27.30 20.89 -17.21
CA SER A 60 27.09 20.09 -18.42
C SER A 60 27.43 20.89 -19.68
N ILE A 61 28.03 20.23 -20.67
CA ILE A 61 28.49 20.80 -21.92
C ILE A 61 27.74 20.11 -23.08
N ILE A 62 27.01 20.91 -23.84
CA ILE A 62 26.24 20.46 -25.01
C ILE A 62 26.79 21.17 -26.25
N TYR A 63 27.27 20.39 -27.21
CA TYR A 63 27.85 20.89 -28.46
C TYR A 63 26.79 21.36 -29.47
N ALA A 64 27.25 22.11 -30.46
CA ALA A 64 26.46 22.56 -31.60
C ALA A 64 25.80 21.39 -32.33
N GLY A 65 24.54 21.56 -32.74
CA GLY A 65 23.80 20.55 -33.54
C GLY A 65 23.20 19.40 -32.74
N VAL A 66 23.18 19.49 -31.41
CA VAL A 66 22.47 18.53 -30.55
C VAL A 66 20.97 18.87 -30.50
N GLU A 67 20.12 17.86 -30.62
CA GLU A 67 18.67 18.00 -30.46
C GLU A 67 18.20 17.17 -29.26
N ILE A 68 17.60 17.84 -28.27
CA ILE A 68 17.03 17.23 -27.07
C ILE A 68 15.52 17.48 -27.09
N GLY A 69 14.73 16.42 -26.92
CA GLY A 69 13.27 16.47 -26.85
C GLY A 69 12.72 17.18 -25.61
N GLU A 70 11.40 17.10 -25.46
CA GLU A 70 10.69 17.70 -24.33
C GLU A 70 10.85 16.86 -23.05
N GLU A 71 10.67 17.49 -21.90
CA GLU A 71 10.65 16.86 -20.57
C GLU A 71 11.90 16.03 -20.23
N CYS A 72 13.03 16.38 -20.83
CA CYS A 72 14.30 15.68 -20.64
C CYS A 72 15.06 16.19 -19.41
N HIS A 73 15.75 15.29 -18.74
CA HIS A 73 16.55 15.60 -17.55
C HIS A 73 18.02 15.28 -17.79
N ILE A 74 18.85 16.31 -17.98
CA ILE A 74 20.29 16.18 -18.16
C ILE A 74 21.00 16.46 -16.83
N GLY A 75 21.69 15.46 -16.29
CA GLY A 75 22.40 15.48 -15.03
C GLY A 75 23.58 16.45 -14.98
N HIS A 76 24.32 16.44 -13.87
CA HIS A 76 25.51 17.28 -13.69
C HIS A 76 26.70 16.76 -14.50
N GLN A 77 27.55 17.65 -15.01
CA GLN A 77 28.80 17.28 -15.70
C GLN A 77 28.61 16.34 -16.89
N VAL A 78 27.45 16.41 -17.56
CA VAL A 78 27.18 15.62 -18.76
C VAL A 78 27.86 16.27 -19.97
N LEU A 79 28.48 15.48 -20.82
CA LEU A 79 29.07 15.91 -22.09
C LEU A 79 28.29 15.29 -23.25
N ILE A 80 27.71 16.11 -24.12
CA ILE A 80 27.00 15.66 -25.33
C ILE A 80 27.64 16.31 -26.54
N ARG A 81 28.19 15.48 -27.43
CA ARG A 81 28.85 15.90 -28.66
C ARG A 81 27.85 16.10 -29.81
N GLU A 82 28.32 16.80 -30.84
CA GLU A 82 27.59 17.22 -32.03
C GLU A 82 26.82 16.10 -32.75
N ALA A 83 25.80 16.48 -33.51
CA ALA A 83 24.96 15.59 -34.31
C ALA A 83 24.27 14.45 -33.52
N THR A 84 24.04 14.67 -32.23
CA THR A 84 23.36 13.73 -31.33
C THR A 84 21.90 14.11 -31.16
N GLN A 85 21.02 13.10 -31.13
CA GLN A 85 19.59 13.26 -30.88
C GLN A 85 19.17 12.52 -29.61
N ILE A 86 18.35 13.16 -28.78
CA ILE A 86 17.76 12.57 -27.57
C ILE A 86 16.25 12.79 -27.60
N GLY A 87 15.49 11.70 -27.59
CA GLY A 87 14.03 11.72 -27.55
C GLY A 87 13.46 12.21 -26.22
N GLU A 88 12.19 12.56 -26.23
CA GLU A 88 11.42 13.10 -25.10
C GLU A 88 11.39 12.18 -23.86
N HIS A 89 11.12 12.79 -22.71
CA HIS A 89 11.01 12.12 -21.40
C HIS A 89 12.25 11.31 -20.96
N SER A 90 13.39 11.55 -21.61
CA SER A 90 14.64 10.85 -21.32
C SER A 90 15.38 11.47 -20.14
N SER A 91 16.14 10.65 -19.42
CA SER A 91 16.95 11.10 -18.27
C SER A 91 18.38 10.59 -18.38
N ILE A 92 19.31 11.53 -18.39
CA ILE A 92 20.74 11.30 -18.50
C ILE A 92 21.39 11.62 -17.15
N GLY A 93 21.99 10.61 -16.52
CA GLY A 93 22.64 10.70 -15.22
C GLY A 93 23.89 11.57 -15.24
N GLY A 94 24.40 11.92 -14.06
CA GLY A 94 25.58 12.78 -13.95
C GLY A 94 26.86 12.13 -14.49
N ALA A 95 27.77 12.96 -15.03
CA ALA A 95 29.05 12.55 -15.61
C ALA A 95 28.93 11.54 -16.77
N VAL A 96 27.80 11.52 -17.47
CA VAL A 96 27.63 10.72 -18.69
C VAL A 96 28.30 11.43 -19.86
N ILE A 97 28.96 10.65 -20.72
CA ILE A 97 29.56 11.11 -21.97
C ILE A 97 28.81 10.48 -23.14
N ILE A 98 28.29 11.31 -24.03
CA ILE A 98 27.67 10.88 -25.29
C ILE A 98 28.49 11.50 -26.42
N GLU A 99 29.17 10.63 -27.17
CA GLU A 99 29.94 11.03 -28.34
C GLU A 99 29.04 11.39 -29.53
N HIS A 100 29.65 11.82 -30.62
CA HIS A 100 28.95 12.42 -31.75
C HIS A 100 28.11 11.38 -32.51
N HIS A 101 27.12 11.84 -33.27
CA HIS A 101 26.26 10.97 -34.09
C HIS A 101 25.51 9.86 -33.33
N CYS A 102 25.22 10.04 -32.04
CA CYS A 102 24.39 9.11 -31.29
C CYS A 102 22.90 9.43 -31.48
N VAL A 103 22.05 8.39 -31.46
CA VAL A 103 20.60 8.54 -31.52
C VAL A 103 19.98 7.82 -30.34
N LEU A 104 19.32 8.57 -29.44
CA LEU A 104 18.60 8.05 -28.29
C LEU A 104 17.10 8.30 -28.49
N GLY A 105 16.28 7.26 -28.40
CA GLY A 105 14.83 7.35 -28.46
C GLY A 105 14.21 7.99 -27.21
N SER A 106 12.88 7.94 -27.12
CA SER A 106 12.12 8.47 -25.98
C SER A 106 12.21 7.54 -24.75
N ASN A 107 11.97 8.09 -23.55
CA ASN A 107 11.97 7.35 -22.28
C ASN A 107 13.29 6.63 -21.95
N VAL A 108 14.41 7.03 -22.56
CA VAL A 108 15.71 6.41 -22.29
C VAL A 108 16.22 6.87 -20.92
N ARG A 109 16.67 5.92 -20.10
CA ARG A 109 17.22 6.19 -18.76
C ARG A 109 18.68 5.75 -18.73
N ILE A 110 19.59 6.71 -18.62
CA ILE A 110 21.02 6.44 -18.49
C ILE A 110 21.47 6.85 -17.09
N GLN A 111 22.04 5.92 -16.32
CA GLN A 111 22.59 6.22 -15.02
C GLN A 111 24.01 6.80 -15.13
N GLY A 112 24.49 7.37 -14.02
CA GLY A 112 25.71 8.19 -14.02
C GLY A 112 26.97 7.45 -14.48
N GLN A 113 27.91 8.22 -15.04
CA GLN A 113 29.24 7.76 -15.49
C GLN A 113 29.23 6.78 -16.67
N ALA A 114 28.12 6.61 -17.37
CA ALA A 114 28.09 5.84 -18.61
C ALA A 114 28.76 6.61 -19.78
N GLY A 115 29.30 5.87 -20.75
CA GLY A 115 29.97 6.41 -21.93
C GLY A 115 29.44 5.75 -23.20
N LEU A 116 28.82 6.55 -24.07
CA LEU A 116 28.34 6.09 -25.39
C LEU A 116 29.32 6.57 -26.46
N SER A 117 29.96 5.62 -27.15
CA SER A 117 30.83 5.87 -28.31
C SER A 117 30.04 6.36 -29.51
N GLU A 118 30.71 7.04 -30.42
CA GLU A 118 30.11 7.55 -31.66
C GLU A 118 29.33 6.45 -32.43
N HIS A 119 28.23 6.86 -33.07
CA HIS A 119 27.30 6.00 -33.80
C HIS A 119 26.53 4.97 -32.96
N THR A 120 26.47 5.14 -31.63
CA THR A 120 25.60 4.31 -30.78
C THR A 120 24.13 4.67 -31.02
N ILE A 121 23.30 3.66 -31.28
CA ILE A 121 21.85 3.82 -31.40
C ILE A 121 21.17 3.18 -30.19
N VAL A 122 20.32 3.94 -29.51
CA VAL A 122 19.54 3.51 -28.36
C VAL A 122 18.07 3.74 -28.68
N GLU A 123 17.29 2.68 -28.81
CA GLU A 123 15.85 2.80 -29.02
C GLU A 123 15.12 3.20 -27.73
N ALA A 124 13.81 3.43 -27.85
CA ALA A 124 12.99 3.89 -26.72
C ALA A 124 12.92 2.89 -25.56
N ASP A 125 12.60 3.40 -24.37
CA ASP A 125 12.34 2.60 -23.16
C ASP A 125 13.56 1.80 -22.65
N VAL A 126 14.77 2.10 -23.14
CA VAL A 126 16.01 1.43 -22.73
C VAL A 126 16.49 1.98 -21.37
N TRP A 127 16.98 1.06 -20.53
CA TRP A 127 17.65 1.39 -19.28
C TRP A 127 19.14 1.03 -19.35
N ILE A 128 20.00 2.01 -19.11
CA ILE A 128 21.46 1.87 -19.10
C ILE A 128 21.96 2.13 -17.68
N GLY A 129 22.53 1.10 -17.07
CA GLY A 129 23.12 1.16 -15.75
C GLY A 129 24.36 2.05 -15.67
N PRO A 130 24.82 2.37 -14.46
CA PRO A 130 25.92 3.29 -14.26
C PRO A 130 27.21 2.65 -14.76
N ARG A 131 28.09 3.48 -15.36
CA ARG A 131 29.40 3.05 -15.91
C ARG A 131 29.32 2.05 -17.06
N VAL A 132 28.19 1.92 -17.75
CA VAL A 132 28.15 1.17 -19.00
C VAL A 132 28.98 1.90 -20.06
N ILE A 133 29.82 1.16 -20.79
CA ILE A 133 30.69 1.70 -21.83
C ILE A 133 30.41 1.01 -23.16
N THR A 134 30.23 1.77 -24.23
CA THR A 134 30.20 1.23 -25.60
C THR A 134 31.49 1.54 -26.34
N SER A 135 31.80 0.74 -27.36
CA SER A 135 32.94 0.94 -28.25
C SER A 135 32.47 0.91 -29.70
N ASN A 136 33.18 1.60 -30.58
CA ASN A 136 32.83 1.75 -32.00
C ASN A 136 33.97 1.36 -32.97
N VAL A 137 35.17 1.03 -32.48
CA VAL A 137 36.34 0.75 -33.34
C VAL A 137 36.43 -0.75 -33.64
N LEU A 138 36.01 -1.17 -34.84
CA LEU A 138 36.02 -2.59 -35.24
C LEU A 138 37.45 -3.13 -35.41
N HIS A 139 38.33 -2.33 -36.01
CA HIS A 139 39.68 -2.74 -36.39
C HIS A 139 40.72 -1.67 -36.00
N PRO A 140 41.16 -1.61 -34.72
CA PRO A 140 42.01 -0.54 -34.21
C PRO A 140 43.37 -0.40 -34.91
N THR A 141 43.88 -1.47 -35.50
CA THR A 141 45.17 -1.49 -36.21
C THR A 141 45.05 -1.13 -37.69
N CYS A 142 43.85 -0.86 -38.20
CA CYS A 142 43.62 -0.53 -39.61
C CYS A 142 43.92 0.96 -39.87
N ASP A 143 44.70 1.26 -40.92
CA ASP A 143 44.99 2.65 -41.32
C ASP A 143 43.72 3.45 -41.70
N ARG A 144 42.64 2.74 -42.06
CA ARG A 144 41.31 3.31 -42.37
C ARG A 144 40.31 3.13 -41.22
N ALA A 145 40.75 2.86 -39.99
CA ALA A 145 39.86 2.58 -38.85
C ALA A 145 38.79 3.68 -38.62
N LYS A 146 39.12 4.94 -38.91
CA LYS A 146 38.18 6.08 -38.80
C LYS A 146 37.03 6.03 -39.82
N GLU A 147 37.19 5.31 -40.93
CA GLU A 147 36.16 5.16 -41.96
C GLU A 147 35.21 3.98 -41.67
N CYS A 148 35.49 3.17 -40.64
CA CYS A 148 34.76 1.94 -40.32
C CYS A 148 34.29 1.91 -38.86
N LEU A 149 33.93 3.07 -38.30
CA LEU A 149 33.37 3.16 -36.96
C LEU A 149 31.91 2.70 -36.96
N ALA A 150 31.55 1.81 -36.04
CA ALA A 150 30.16 1.40 -35.85
C ALA A 150 29.89 1.12 -34.37
N GLY A 151 29.08 1.97 -33.76
CA GLY A 151 28.59 1.78 -32.39
C GLY A 151 27.54 0.65 -32.33
N PRO A 152 27.24 0.14 -31.12
CA PRO A 152 26.21 -0.86 -30.95
C PRO A 152 24.80 -0.29 -31.14
N ILE A 153 23.87 -1.17 -31.48
CA ILE A 153 22.44 -0.89 -31.52
C ILE A 153 21.79 -1.53 -30.30
N ILE A 154 21.15 -0.72 -29.45
CA ILE A 154 20.45 -1.18 -28.25
C ILE A 154 18.95 -1.04 -28.52
N ARG A 155 18.27 -2.18 -28.70
CA ARG A 155 16.86 -2.23 -29.07
C ARG A 155 15.93 -1.91 -27.90
N ARG A 156 14.69 -1.58 -28.24
CA ARG A 156 13.65 -1.12 -27.32
C ARG A 156 13.55 -1.97 -26.05
N GLY A 157 13.45 -1.31 -24.91
CA GLY A 157 13.20 -1.96 -23.62
C GLY A 157 14.37 -2.79 -23.07
N ALA A 158 15.53 -2.81 -23.74
CA ALA A 158 16.70 -3.51 -23.22
C ALA A 158 17.21 -2.87 -21.91
N ILE A 159 17.78 -3.71 -21.04
CA ILE A 159 18.30 -3.31 -19.74
C ILE A 159 19.78 -3.70 -19.65
N LEU A 160 20.64 -2.72 -19.44
CA LEU A 160 22.09 -2.92 -19.30
C LEU A 160 22.51 -2.74 -17.85
N GLY A 161 22.98 -3.80 -17.20
CA GLY A 161 23.46 -3.75 -15.83
C GLY A 161 24.71 -2.88 -15.67
N SER A 162 24.95 -2.41 -14.44
CA SER A 162 26.08 -1.54 -14.10
C SER A 162 27.42 -2.06 -14.63
N SER A 163 28.24 -1.18 -15.18
CA SER A 163 29.60 -1.52 -15.66
C SER A 163 29.66 -2.59 -16.77
N ALA A 164 28.58 -2.79 -17.53
CA ALA A 164 28.65 -3.62 -18.73
C ALA A 164 29.44 -2.91 -19.85
N VAL A 165 30.12 -3.69 -20.70
CA VAL A 165 30.89 -3.20 -21.84
C VAL A 165 30.34 -3.82 -23.12
N LEU A 166 30.00 -2.99 -24.12
CA LEU A 166 29.50 -3.45 -25.41
C LEU A 166 30.57 -3.28 -26.50
N SER A 167 30.83 -4.35 -27.24
CA SER A 167 31.70 -4.30 -28.42
C SER A 167 31.08 -3.50 -29.58
N PRO A 168 31.90 -3.04 -30.54
CA PRO A 168 31.43 -2.40 -31.76
C PRO A 168 30.55 -3.32 -32.62
N ASP A 169 29.66 -2.73 -33.41
CA ASP A 169 28.82 -3.41 -34.42
C ASP A 169 28.07 -4.65 -33.91
N ILE A 170 27.50 -4.54 -32.70
CA ILE A 170 26.61 -5.56 -32.14
C ILE A 170 25.22 -5.01 -31.89
N GLU A 171 24.24 -5.90 -31.90
CA GLU A 171 22.85 -5.58 -31.56
C GLU A 171 22.47 -6.21 -30.22
N ILE A 172 21.94 -5.40 -29.29
CA ILE A 172 21.27 -5.89 -28.08
C ILE A 172 19.78 -5.96 -28.35
N GLY A 173 19.24 -7.17 -28.44
CA GLY A 173 17.85 -7.42 -28.81
C GLY A 173 16.82 -6.81 -27.86
N GLU A 174 15.60 -6.68 -28.37
CA GLU A 174 14.46 -6.08 -27.66
C GLU A 174 14.22 -6.76 -26.30
N ARG A 175 14.04 -5.95 -25.25
CA ARG A 175 13.85 -6.44 -23.86
C ARG A 175 14.95 -7.40 -23.36
N ALA A 176 16.14 -7.43 -23.97
CA ALA A 176 17.25 -8.23 -23.46
C ALA A 176 17.79 -7.65 -22.15
N LEU A 177 18.28 -8.52 -21.27
CA LEU A 177 18.88 -8.14 -19.99
C LEU A 177 20.37 -8.50 -19.99
N ILE A 178 21.22 -7.49 -19.91
CA ILE A 178 22.66 -7.66 -19.74
C ILE A 178 22.99 -7.50 -18.26
N GLY A 179 23.61 -8.53 -17.67
CA GLY A 179 24.03 -8.49 -16.28
C GLY A 179 25.15 -7.48 -16.02
N ALA A 180 25.21 -6.98 -14.78
CA ALA A 180 26.27 -6.07 -14.36
C ALA A 180 27.67 -6.67 -14.56
N GLY A 181 28.63 -5.84 -14.98
CA GLY A 181 30.03 -6.23 -15.23
C GLY A 181 30.25 -7.13 -16.45
N SER A 182 29.24 -7.34 -17.30
CA SER A 182 29.36 -8.24 -18.45
C SER A 182 30.08 -7.58 -19.63
N ILE A 183 30.86 -8.36 -20.39
CA ILE A 183 31.48 -7.91 -21.65
C ILE A 183 30.77 -8.58 -22.82
N VAL A 184 29.97 -7.84 -23.57
CA VAL A 184 29.15 -8.35 -24.67
C VAL A 184 29.90 -8.18 -25.98
N THR A 185 30.34 -9.31 -26.54
CA THR A 185 31.17 -9.35 -27.75
C THR A 185 30.43 -9.82 -29.00
N LYS A 186 29.13 -10.13 -28.89
CA LYS A 186 28.29 -10.66 -29.98
C LYS A 186 26.87 -10.14 -29.80
N SER A 187 26.11 -10.03 -30.90
CA SER A 187 24.70 -9.65 -30.86
C SER A 187 23.89 -10.61 -29.98
N VAL A 188 22.95 -10.03 -29.24
CA VAL A 188 22.14 -10.68 -28.22
C VAL A 188 20.71 -10.80 -28.74
N PRO A 189 20.10 -12.00 -28.72
CA PRO A 189 18.70 -12.17 -29.11
C PRO A 189 17.75 -11.42 -28.16
N ARG A 190 16.53 -11.14 -28.63
CA ARG A 190 15.47 -10.55 -27.79
C ARG A 190 15.19 -11.38 -26.53
N GLU A 191 14.75 -10.71 -25.47
CA GLU A 191 14.26 -11.31 -24.21
C GLU A 191 15.23 -12.31 -23.56
N THR A 192 16.52 -12.17 -23.86
CA THR A 192 17.58 -13.06 -23.38
C THR A 192 18.35 -12.41 -22.25
N ILE A 193 18.73 -13.21 -21.25
CA ILE A 193 19.62 -12.78 -20.17
C ILE A 193 21.05 -13.18 -20.52
N MET A 194 21.94 -12.19 -20.58
CA MET A 194 23.37 -12.39 -20.80
C MET A 194 24.17 -12.03 -19.56
N PHE A 195 25.13 -12.86 -19.15
CA PHE A 195 26.00 -12.57 -18.02
C PHE A 195 27.44 -13.03 -18.26
N GLY A 196 28.42 -12.30 -17.73
CA GLY A 196 29.82 -12.70 -17.66
C GLY A 196 30.76 -12.01 -18.64
N ASN A 197 32.03 -12.44 -18.63
CA ASN A 197 33.08 -11.92 -19.49
C ASN A 197 33.87 -13.09 -20.15
N PRO A 198 33.70 -13.33 -21.46
CA PRO A 198 32.70 -12.72 -22.34
C PRO A 198 31.29 -13.20 -21.98
N ALA A 199 30.28 -12.36 -22.20
CA ALA A 199 28.90 -12.61 -21.82
C ALA A 199 28.33 -13.85 -22.54
N ARG A 200 27.52 -14.63 -21.83
CA ARG A 200 26.83 -15.83 -22.34
C ARG A 200 25.37 -15.82 -21.93
N LYS A 201 24.51 -16.46 -22.73
CA LYS A 201 23.10 -16.66 -22.38
C LYS A 201 23.02 -17.51 -21.11
N ILE A 202 22.36 -17.00 -20.08
CA ILE A 202 22.10 -17.72 -18.82
C ILE A 202 20.60 -18.00 -18.60
N GLY A 203 19.72 -17.37 -19.38
CA GLY A 203 18.28 -17.56 -19.25
C GLY A 203 17.45 -16.65 -20.15
N GLU A 204 16.16 -16.59 -19.87
CA GLU A 204 15.15 -15.78 -20.56
C GLU A 204 14.46 -14.88 -19.54
N VAL A 205 14.15 -13.65 -19.96
CA VAL A 205 13.66 -12.59 -19.08
C VAL A 205 12.31 -12.95 -18.43
N GLU A 206 11.45 -13.68 -19.15
CA GLU A 206 10.14 -14.15 -18.64
C GLU A 206 10.25 -15.06 -17.39
N LYS A 207 11.40 -15.72 -17.21
CA LYS A 207 11.62 -16.64 -16.08
C LYS A 207 12.13 -15.92 -14.83
N ILE A 208 12.34 -14.60 -14.90
CA ILE A 208 12.70 -13.79 -13.74
C ILE A 208 11.43 -13.49 -12.94
N SER A 209 11.19 -14.27 -11.89
CA SER A 209 10.26 -13.87 -10.83
C SER A 209 11.00 -12.93 -9.88
N CYS A 210 10.55 -11.68 -9.72
CA CYS A 210 11.05 -10.83 -8.64
C CYS A 210 10.50 -11.37 -7.31
N PRO A 211 11.33 -11.89 -6.39
CA PRO A 211 10.84 -12.39 -5.10
C PRO A 211 10.39 -11.27 -4.15
N TYR A 212 10.52 -10.01 -4.57
CA TYR A 212 10.16 -8.81 -3.82
C TYR A 212 9.32 -7.88 -4.69
N ASP A 213 8.12 -7.52 -4.22
CA ASP A 213 7.30 -6.47 -4.82
C ASP A 213 7.96 -5.09 -4.59
N MET A 214 8.96 -4.76 -5.42
CA MET A 214 9.79 -3.57 -5.30
C MET A 214 9.06 -2.26 -5.60
N LYS A 215 7.80 -2.28 -6.05
CA LYS A 215 7.01 -1.05 -6.24
C LYS A 215 6.72 -0.34 -4.90
N SER A 216 6.78 -1.07 -3.77
CA SER A 216 6.41 -0.53 -2.46
C SER A 216 7.54 0.16 -1.68
N ASN A 217 8.83 -0.13 -1.98
CA ASN A 217 9.96 0.23 -1.10
C ASN A 217 11.19 0.86 -1.80
N SER A 218 11.07 1.33 -3.05
CA SER A 218 12.18 2.09 -3.66
C SER A 218 12.42 3.40 -2.87
N PRO A 219 13.66 3.72 -2.45
CA PRO A 219 13.98 5.02 -1.84
C PRO A 219 13.73 6.19 -2.79
N TYR A 220 13.54 5.93 -4.09
CA TYR A 220 13.16 6.92 -5.10
C TYR A 220 11.64 7.04 -5.30
N ALA A 221 10.82 6.09 -4.81
CA ALA A 221 9.37 6.15 -4.95
C ALA A 221 8.72 7.31 -4.16
N ALA A 222 9.42 7.85 -3.16
CA ALA A 222 9.03 9.08 -2.48
C ALA A 222 9.33 10.32 -3.34
N GLN A 223 10.47 10.31 -4.04
CA GLN A 223 10.91 11.39 -4.93
C GLN A 223 10.11 11.45 -6.23
N GLU A 224 9.74 10.31 -6.81
CA GLU A 224 8.87 10.23 -8.00
C GLU A 224 7.44 10.73 -7.71
N ARG A 225 6.94 10.51 -6.48
CA ARG A 225 5.68 11.07 -5.99
C ARG A 225 5.75 12.59 -5.79
N GLU A 226 6.87 13.12 -5.29
CA GLU A 226 7.08 14.58 -5.18
C GLU A 226 7.25 15.26 -6.55
N LEU A 227 7.80 14.56 -7.54
CA LEU A 227 8.03 15.06 -8.89
C LEU A 227 6.85 14.84 -9.86
N GLY A 228 5.78 14.13 -9.43
CA GLY A 228 4.60 13.85 -10.25
C GLY A 228 4.85 12.90 -11.44
N LEU A 229 5.94 12.11 -11.39
CA LEU A 229 6.40 11.26 -12.51
C LEU A 229 5.78 9.86 -12.53
N SER A 230 4.98 9.52 -11.52
CA SER A 230 4.18 8.30 -11.45
C SER A 230 2.81 8.65 -10.91
N GLU A 231 1.75 8.10 -11.49
CA GLU A 231 0.42 8.27 -10.90
C GLU A 231 0.42 7.75 -9.44
N PRO A 232 -0.15 8.51 -8.49
CA PRO A 232 -0.16 8.11 -7.09
C PRO A 232 -0.98 6.83 -6.90
N SER A 233 -0.35 5.80 -6.33
CA SER A 233 -1.01 4.54 -5.97
C SER A 233 -2.18 4.78 -5.03
N ILE A 234 -3.30 4.09 -5.22
CA ILE A 234 -4.46 4.14 -4.31
C ILE A 234 -4.27 3.05 -3.25
N PRO A 235 -3.94 3.39 -1.98
CA PRO A 235 -3.74 2.39 -0.94
C PRO A 235 -5.07 1.80 -0.46
N LEU A 236 -5.02 0.65 0.21
CA LEU A 236 -6.22 0.04 0.81
C LEU A 236 -6.75 0.90 1.98
N VAL A 237 -5.82 1.50 2.74
CA VAL A 237 -6.06 2.45 3.84
C VAL A 237 -4.92 3.48 3.86
N ASP A 238 -5.23 4.77 4.01
CA ASP A 238 -4.24 5.85 4.06
C ASP A 238 -4.16 6.51 5.45
N LEU A 239 -3.29 5.96 6.31
CA LEU A 239 -3.06 6.52 7.65
C LEU A 239 -2.33 7.86 7.62
N GLN A 240 -1.58 8.14 6.55
CA GLN A 240 -0.86 9.41 6.38
C GLN A 240 -1.85 10.52 6.05
N ALA A 241 -2.76 10.32 5.09
CA ALA A 241 -3.84 11.25 4.79
C ALA A 241 -4.68 11.54 6.04
N GLN A 242 -5.06 10.49 6.80
CA GLN A 242 -5.74 10.67 8.07
C GLN A 242 -4.94 11.54 9.05
N HIS A 243 -3.64 11.27 9.24
CA HIS A 243 -2.82 12.06 10.16
C HIS A 243 -2.77 13.54 9.77
N GLN A 244 -2.58 13.86 8.48
CA GLN A 244 -2.45 15.26 8.04
C GLN A 244 -3.68 16.11 8.39
N THR A 245 -4.89 15.55 8.30
CA THR A 245 -6.13 16.30 8.59
C THR A 245 -6.30 16.73 10.06
N GLN A 246 -5.54 16.15 10.98
CA GLN A 246 -5.67 16.35 12.44
C GLN A 246 -4.30 16.50 13.14
N LYS A 247 -3.24 16.73 12.37
CA LYS A 247 -1.84 16.73 12.84
C LYS A 247 -1.62 17.65 14.04
N GLN A 248 -2.17 18.86 14.02
CA GLN A 248 -1.97 19.84 15.09
C GLN A 248 -2.65 19.41 16.39
N GLU A 249 -3.91 18.96 16.35
CA GLU A 249 -4.63 18.51 17.54
C GLU A 249 -4.00 17.28 18.18
N LEU A 250 -3.59 16.33 17.34
CA LEU A 250 -2.90 15.11 17.79
C LEU A 250 -1.57 15.44 18.46
N ARG A 251 -0.77 16.32 17.84
CA ARG A 251 0.49 16.78 18.42
C ARG A 251 0.26 17.42 19.78
N LEU A 252 -0.69 18.35 19.90
CA LEU A 252 -1.01 19.00 21.18
C LEU A 252 -1.54 18.01 22.23
N ALA A 253 -2.27 16.96 21.83
CA ALA A 253 -2.71 15.92 22.75
C ALA A 253 -1.53 15.07 23.26
N MET A 254 -0.61 14.67 22.38
CA MET A 254 0.59 13.90 22.76
C MET A 254 1.57 14.74 23.59
N ASP A 255 1.81 15.99 23.20
CA ASP A 255 2.71 16.91 23.92
C ASP A 255 2.25 17.10 25.38
N ARG A 256 0.94 17.15 25.63
CA ARG A 256 0.38 17.21 27.00
C ARG A 256 0.75 15.99 27.84
N VAL A 257 0.69 14.78 27.27
CA VAL A 257 1.07 13.55 27.99
C VAL A 257 2.57 13.54 28.26
N ILE A 258 3.38 13.91 27.26
CA ILE A 258 4.85 13.95 27.36
C ILE A 258 5.31 14.93 28.44
N LEU A 259 4.78 16.16 28.44
CA LEU A 259 5.14 17.18 29.42
C LEU A 259 4.76 16.78 30.85
N ASN A 260 3.66 16.05 31.03
CA ASN A 260 3.23 15.56 32.34
C ASN A 260 3.94 14.27 32.78
N SER A 261 4.68 13.60 31.89
CA SER A 261 5.42 12.34 32.15
C SER A 261 4.59 11.23 32.80
N ARG A 262 3.27 11.22 32.59
CA ARG A 262 2.34 10.22 33.12
C ARG A 262 1.88 9.29 32.01
N PHE A 263 2.73 8.34 31.66
CA PHE A 263 2.52 7.47 30.49
C PHE A 263 1.56 6.30 30.73
N ILE A 264 1.41 5.84 31.98
CA ILE A 264 0.56 4.70 32.35
C ILE A 264 -0.56 5.17 33.27
N ASN A 265 -1.81 4.77 32.98
CA ASN A 265 -2.99 5.11 33.76
C ASN A 265 -3.10 6.63 34.08
N GLY A 266 -2.83 7.46 33.08
CA GLY A 266 -2.99 8.91 33.12
C GLY A 266 -4.46 9.36 33.05
N LYS A 267 -4.68 10.68 33.16
CA LYS A 267 -6.04 11.24 33.12
C LYS A 267 -6.71 11.01 31.77
N GLU A 268 -5.94 10.98 30.69
CA GLU A 268 -6.41 10.78 29.32
C GLU A 268 -7.05 9.40 29.14
N VAL A 269 -6.60 8.38 29.89
CA VAL A 269 -7.24 7.05 29.88
C VAL A 269 -8.65 7.14 30.46
N VAL A 270 -8.81 7.80 31.60
CA VAL A 270 -10.12 7.96 32.27
C VAL A 270 -11.06 8.81 31.42
N GLU A 271 -10.58 9.92 30.87
CA GLU A 271 -11.37 10.79 30.01
C GLU A 271 -11.78 10.08 28.70
N PHE A 272 -10.89 9.27 28.12
CA PHE A 272 -11.23 8.45 26.95
C PHE A 272 -12.25 7.36 27.28
N GLU A 273 -12.07 6.63 28.39
CA GLU A 273 -13.04 5.63 28.85
C GLU A 273 -14.44 6.23 29.02
N GLN A 274 -14.55 7.39 29.67
CA GLN A 274 -15.83 8.09 29.84
C GLN A 274 -16.45 8.48 28.51
N ALA A 275 -15.67 9.13 27.63
CA ALA A 275 -16.15 9.57 26.32
C ALA A 275 -16.54 8.38 25.42
N TYR A 276 -15.82 7.27 25.50
CA TYR A 276 -16.10 6.08 24.70
C TYR A 276 -17.34 5.33 25.21
N ALA A 277 -17.53 5.24 26.54
CA ALA A 277 -18.75 4.70 27.14
C ALA A 277 -19.98 5.50 26.69
N GLU A 278 -19.89 6.83 26.74
CA GLU A 278 -20.94 7.74 26.25
C GLU A 278 -21.22 7.54 24.76
N PHE A 279 -20.17 7.47 23.93
CA PHE A 279 -20.30 7.23 22.49
C PHE A 279 -21.02 5.90 22.18
N CYS A 280 -20.67 4.83 22.90
CA CYS A 280 -21.32 3.52 22.76
C CYS A 280 -22.66 3.40 23.50
N GLN A 281 -23.13 4.46 24.18
CA GLN A 281 -24.34 4.47 25.00
C GLN A 281 -24.36 3.35 26.05
N THR A 282 -23.21 3.16 26.71
CA THR A 282 -23.01 2.20 27.80
C THR A 282 -22.61 2.91 29.08
N LYS A 283 -22.75 2.24 30.23
CA LYS A 283 -22.38 2.82 31.52
C LYS A 283 -20.87 2.87 31.75
N TYR A 284 -20.14 1.87 31.24
CA TYR A 284 -18.71 1.71 31.52
C TYR A 284 -17.94 1.37 30.26
N ALA A 285 -16.75 1.97 30.14
CA ALA A 285 -15.70 1.48 29.26
C ALA A 285 -14.40 1.26 30.03
N VAL A 286 -13.58 0.33 29.57
CA VAL A 286 -12.28 0.00 30.14
C VAL A 286 -11.25 -0.09 29.02
N GLY A 287 -10.26 0.81 29.02
CA GLY A 287 -9.16 0.80 28.06
C GLY A 287 -8.18 -0.34 28.34
N VAL A 288 -7.79 -1.08 27.29
CA VAL A 288 -6.86 -2.20 27.35
C VAL A 288 -5.82 -2.16 26.21
N SER A 289 -4.86 -3.08 26.21
CA SER A 289 -3.73 -3.11 25.29
C SER A 289 -4.08 -3.52 23.86
N SER A 290 -5.11 -4.33 23.64
CA SER A 290 -5.52 -4.75 22.29
C SER A 290 -6.97 -5.24 22.25
N GLY A 291 -7.50 -5.47 21.04
CA GLY A 291 -8.82 -6.11 20.88
C GLY A 291 -8.84 -7.58 21.33
N THR A 292 -7.72 -8.29 21.18
CA THR A 292 -7.59 -9.67 21.67
C THR A 292 -7.64 -9.70 23.20
N ASP A 293 -6.89 -8.81 23.85
CA ASP A 293 -6.90 -8.69 25.31
C ASP A 293 -8.27 -8.26 25.84
N ALA A 294 -9.01 -7.45 25.07
CA ALA A 294 -10.38 -7.10 25.40
C ALA A 294 -11.27 -8.34 25.52
N LEU A 295 -11.20 -9.25 24.54
CA LEU A 295 -11.97 -10.49 24.55
C LEU A 295 -11.50 -11.46 25.64
N ILE A 296 -10.18 -11.61 25.82
CA ILE A 296 -9.59 -12.45 26.89
C ILE A 296 -10.08 -12.00 28.27
N LEU A 297 -10.00 -10.69 28.56
CA LEU A 297 -10.40 -10.16 29.87
C LEU A 297 -11.90 -10.27 30.12
N ILE A 298 -12.75 -10.12 29.09
CA ILE A 298 -14.20 -10.36 29.23
C ILE A 298 -14.44 -11.83 29.59
N LEU A 299 -13.82 -12.77 28.89
CA LEU A 299 -13.96 -14.20 29.15
C LEU A 299 -13.48 -14.57 30.56
N GLN A 300 -12.30 -14.10 30.97
CA GLN A 300 -11.75 -14.33 32.31
C GLN A 300 -12.65 -13.75 33.40
N ALA A 301 -13.15 -12.53 33.23
CA ALA A 301 -14.01 -11.87 34.20
C ALA A 301 -15.40 -12.53 34.33
N LEU A 302 -15.87 -13.18 33.27
CA LEU A 302 -17.08 -14.02 33.29
C LEU A 302 -16.81 -15.44 33.83
N GLY A 303 -15.56 -15.77 34.16
CA GLY A 303 -15.16 -17.08 34.67
C GLY A 303 -15.17 -18.20 33.62
N ILE A 304 -15.15 -17.85 32.32
CA ILE A 304 -15.11 -18.81 31.22
C ILE A 304 -13.68 -19.33 31.06
N GLY A 305 -13.51 -20.65 31.03
CA GLY A 305 -12.19 -21.26 30.97
C GLY A 305 -12.18 -22.75 30.58
N PRO A 306 -11.24 -23.55 31.14
CA PRO A 306 -11.10 -24.96 30.79
C PRO A 306 -12.41 -25.75 30.96
N GLY A 307 -12.81 -26.46 29.91
CA GLY A 307 -14.04 -27.26 29.88
C GLY A 307 -15.29 -26.50 29.43
N ASP A 308 -15.19 -25.18 29.22
CA ASP A 308 -16.26 -24.37 28.65
C ASP A 308 -16.16 -24.25 27.12
N GLU A 309 -17.30 -24.00 26.51
CA GLU A 309 -17.45 -23.76 25.08
C GLU A 309 -17.99 -22.37 24.80
N VAL A 310 -17.42 -21.72 23.77
CA VAL A 310 -17.87 -20.43 23.26
C VAL A 310 -18.20 -20.57 21.78
N ILE A 311 -19.45 -20.31 21.42
CA ILE A 311 -19.91 -20.38 20.03
C ILE A 311 -19.44 -19.13 19.29
N THR A 312 -18.79 -19.31 18.14
CA THR A 312 -18.37 -18.21 17.26
C THR A 312 -18.35 -18.65 15.79
N THR A 313 -17.82 -17.83 14.89
CA THR A 313 -17.77 -18.09 13.43
C THR A 313 -16.39 -18.57 12.98
N PRO A 314 -16.30 -19.47 11.99
CA PRO A 314 -15.02 -19.82 11.35
C PRO A 314 -14.55 -18.74 10.36
N HIS A 315 -15.40 -17.77 9.99
CA HIS A 315 -15.06 -16.66 9.10
C HIS A 315 -14.91 -15.36 9.90
N THR A 316 -13.79 -15.23 10.62
CA THR A 316 -13.39 -14.04 11.36
C THR A 316 -11.86 -13.97 11.42
N PHE A 317 -11.33 -12.90 12.02
CA PHE A 317 -9.92 -12.84 12.35
C PHE A 317 -9.55 -13.85 13.44
N ILE A 318 -8.35 -14.41 13.37
CA ILE A 318 -7.89 -15.45 14.31
C ILE A 318 -8.00 -15.02 15.78
N ALA A 319 -7.84 -13.72 16.08
CA ALA A 319 -7.91 -13.17 17.42
C ALA A 319 -9.20 -13.54 18.18
N THR A 320 -10.34 -13.65 17.49
CA THR A 320 -11.62 -14.02 18.14
C THR A 320 -11.53 -15.43 18.75
N ALA A 321 -11.05 -16.41 17.98
CA ALA A 321 -10.89 -17.78 18.47
C ALA A 321 -9.67 -17.94 19.37
N GLU A 322 -8.57 -17.24 19.08
CA GLU A 322 -7.38 -17.21 19.93
C GLU A 322 -7.69 -16.73 21.35
N ALA A 323 -8.53 -15.70 21.51
CA ALA A 323 -8.96 -15.24 22.82
C ALA A 323 -9.72 -16.32 23.62
N ILE A 324 -10.59 -17.07 22.95
CA ILE A 324 -11.33 -18.20 23.55
C ILE A 324 -10.35 -19.29 24.01
N HIS A 325 -9.39 -19.67 23.15
CA HIS A 325 -8.40 -20.69 23.51
C HIS A 325 -7.40 -20.22 24.56
N SER A 326 -7.09 -18.93 24.60
CA SER A 326 -6.14 -18.34 25.57
C SER A 326 -6.62 -18.43 27.02
N VAL A 327 -7.94 -18.49 27.24
CA VAL A 327 -8.52 -18.74 28.57
C VAL A 327 -8.73 -20.22 28.87
N GLY A 328 -8.37 -21.11 27.94
CA GLY A 328 -8.53 -22.56 28.06
C GLY A 328 -9.90 -23.09 27.60
N ALA A 329 -10.80 -22.21 27.16
CA ALA A 329 -12.09 -22.61 26.60
C ALA A 329 -11.95 -23.12 25.16
N ARG A 330 -13.01 -23.74 24.64
CA ARG A 330 -13.07 -24.27 23.28
C ARG A 330 -13.95 -23.40 22.39
N ALA A 331 -13.41 -22.95 21.26
CA ALA A 331 -14.21 -22.32 20.22
C ALA A 331 -15.08 -23.35 19.50
N VAL A 332 -16.40 -23.13 19.47
CA VAL A 332 -17.36 -23.95 18.72
C VAL A 332 -17.83 -23.15 17.51
N PHE A 333 -17.41 -23.58 16.32
CA PHE A 333 -17.72 -22.86 15.09
C PHE A 333 -19.14 -23.17 14.59
N VAL A 334 -19.83 -22.11 14.17
CA VAL A 334 -21.11 -22.11 13.45
C VAL A 334 -20.91 -21.33 12.15
N ASP A 335 -21.41 -21.85 11.04
CA ASP A 335 -21.23 -21.23 9.72
C ASP A 335 -21.91 -19.84 9.62
N ILE A 336 -21.62 -19.12 8.54
CA ILE A 336 -22.08 -17.75 8.31
C ILE A 336 -23.31 -17.66 7.41
N GLU A 337 -23.99 -16.52 7.44
CA GLU A 337 -24.90 -16.15 6.36
C GLU A 337 -24.08 -15.63 5.15
N PRO A 338 -24.38 -16.09 3.92
CA PRO A 338 -23.57 -15.78 2.74
C PRO A 338 -23.58 -14.31 2.34
N ASP A 339 -24.61 -13.55 2.74
CA ASP A 339 -24.79 -12.14 2.39
C ASP A 339 -24.15 -11.19 3.40
N SER A 340 -24.11 -11.58 4.68
CA SER A 340 -23.64 -10.74 5.79
C SER A 340 -22.24 -11.09 6.26
N PHE A 341 -21.78 -12.31 5.97
CA PHE A 341 -20.57 -12.94 6.50
C PHE A 341 -20.55 -13.07 8.03
N ASN A 342 -21.64 -12.73 8.70
CA ASN A 342 -21.77 -12.85 10.14
C ASN A 342 -22.35 -14.21 10.53
N LEU A 343 -22.17 -14.58 11.79
CA LEU A 343 -22.64 -15.81 12.41
C LEU A 343 -24.12 -16.07 12.10
N ASN A 344 -24.45 -17.23 11.52
CA ASN A 344 -25.83 -17.58 11.16
C ASN A 344 -26.65 -18.00 12.40
N PRO A 345 -27.63 -17.20 12.86
CA PRO A 345 -28.35 -17.51 14.09
C PRO A 345 -29.16 -18.81 14.01
N LYS A 346 -29.59 -19.22 12.82
CA LYS A 346 -30.41 -20.42 12.62
C LYS A 346 -29.65 -21.70 12.94
N LEU A 347 -28.32 -21.66 12.85
CA LEU A 347 -27.44 -22.81 13.06
C LEU A 347 -26.88 -22.89 14.49
N ILE A 348 -27.09 -21.85 15.32
CA ILE A 348 -26.51 -21.78 16.67
C ILE A 348 -27.09 -22.85 17.58
N ALA A 349 -28.42 -23.00 17.59
CA ALA A 349 -29.10 -23.86 18.56
C ALA A 349 -28.65 -25.33 18.50
N GLU A 350 -28.24 -25.80 17.32
CA GLU A 350 -27.75 -27.16 17.07
C GLU A 350 -26.32 -27.41 17.61
N LYS A 351 -25.59 -26.33 17.94
CA LYS A 351 -24.21 -26.40 18.46
C LYS A 351 -24.12 -26.17 19.97
N ILE A 352 -25.24 -25.89 20.63
CA ILE A 352 -25.28 -25.68 22.08
C ILE A 352 -25.17 -27.04 22.79
N SER A 353 -24.29 -27.10 23.77
CA SER A 353 -24.09 -28.22 24.69
C SER A 353 -24.20 -27.75 26.14
N GLU A 354 -24.10 -28.68 27.11
CA GLU A 354 -24.02 -28.33 28.54
C GLU A 354 -22.74 -27.52 28.92
N HIS A 355 -21.71 -27.61 28.06
CA HIS A 355 -20.47 -26.87 28.21
C HIS A 355 -20.53 -25.46 27.61
N THR A 356 -21.54 -25.16 26.79
CA THR A 356 -21.67 -23.84 26.17
C THR A 356 -21.98 -22.78 27.23
N LYS A 357 -21.13 -21.75 27.32
CA LYS A 357 -21.30 -20.62 28.25
C LYS A 357 -21.60 -19.30 27.57
N ALA A 358 -21.10 -19.11 26.35
CA ALA A 358 -21.26 -17.84 25.64
C ALA A 358 -21.41 -18.02 24.13
N ILE A 359 -22.01 -17.01 23.51
CA ILE A 359 -21.98 -16.78 22.07
C ILE A 359 -21.17 -15.51 21.84
N MET A 360 -20.15 -15.59 20.98
CA MET A 360 -19.29 -14.48 20.60
C MET A 360 -19.51 -14.11 19.12
N PRO A 361 -20.57 -13.34 18.79
CA PRO A 361 -20.74 -12.84 17.44
C PRO A 361 -19.68 -11.80 17.10
N VAL A 362 -19.30 -11.78 15.82
CA VAL A 362 -18.40 -10.76 15.26
C VAL A 362 -19.24 -9.82 14.41
N HIS A 363 -19.01 -8.52 14.51
CA HIS A 363 -19.62 -7.52 13.64
C HIS A 363 -18.71 -7.25 12.44
N LEU A 364 -18.61 -8.25 11.56
CA LEU A 364 -17.55 -8.34 10.56
C LEU A 364 -17.65 -7.24 9.50
N TYR A 365 -16.51 -6.72 9.07
CA TYR A 365 -16.34 -5.61 8.12
C TYR A 365 -16.97 -4.28 8.56
N GLY A 366 -17.53 -4.23 9.77
CA GLY A 366 -18.32 -3.11 10.27
C GLY A 366 -19.80 -3.23 9.97
N ARG A 367 -20.30 -4.43 9.62
CA ARG A 367 -21.72 -4.75 9.52
C ARG A 367 -22.13 -5.50 10.80
N PRO A 368 -23.14 -5.02 11.54
CA PRO A 368 -23.67 -5.73 12.70
C PRO A 368 -24.16 -7.15 12.37
N ALA A 369 -23.84 -8.13 13.24
CA ALA A 369 -24.54 -9.41 13.29
C ALA A 369 -26.01 -9.22 13.70
N ASN A 370 -26.85 -10.23 13.45
CA ASN A 370 -28.27 -10.21 13.84
C ASN A 370 -28.43 -10.39 15.36
N MET A 371 -28.24 -9.29 16.09
CA MET A 371 -28.21 -9.32 17.55
C MET A 371 -29.56 -9.66 18.17
N SER A 372 -30.67 -9.30 17.55
CA SER A 372 -32.01 -9.67 18.03
C SER A 372 -32.18 -11.19 18.08
N ALA A 373 -31.82 -11.90 17.01
CA ALA A 373 -31.89 -13.37 16.98
C ALA A 373 -30.90 -14.02 17.95
N ILE A 374 -29.64 -13.53 17.99
CA ILE A 374 -28.59 -14.10 18.84
C ILE A 374 -28.91 -13.91 20.33
N THR A 375 -29.34 -12.71 20.74
CA THR A 375 -29.71 -12.45 22.14
C THR A 375 -30.97 -13.20 22.56
N GLN A 376 -31.92 -13.43 21.64
CA GLN A 376 -33.07 -14.30 21.92
C GLN A 376 -32.64 -15.75 22.20
N ILE A 377 -31.75 -16.31 21.39
CA ILE A 377 -31.18 -17.65 21.60
C ILE A 377 -30.42 -17.69 22.92
N ALA A 378 -29.54 -16.72 23.16
CA ALA A 378 -28.75 -16.64 24.39
C ALA A 378 -29.64 -16.62 25.64
N ARG A 379 -30.71 -15.81 25.66
CA ARG A 379 -31.68 -15.78 26.77
C ARG A 379 -32.37 -17.13 26.98
N LYS A 380 -32.78 -17.81 25.91
CA LYS A 380 -33.45 -19.11 25.98
C LYS A 380 -32.56 -20.17 26.65
N TYR A 381 -31.25 -20.15 26.36
CA TYR A 381 -30.29 -21.13 26.85
C TYR A 381 -29.40 -20.61 28.00
N GLN A 382 -29.70 -19.42 28.54
CA GLN A 382 -28.94 -18.77 29.62
C GLN A 382 -27.44 -18.61 29.31
N LEU A 383 -27.13 -18.25 28.07
CA LEU A 383 -25.77 -18.00 27.60
C LEU A 383 -25.43 -16.52 27.66
N GLU A 384 -24.16 -16.22 27.88
CA GLU A 384 -23.63 -14.86 27.75
C GLU A 384 -23.48 -14.47 26.27
N VAL A 385 -23.61 -13.18 25.96
CA VAL A 385 -23.33 -12.65 24.61
C VAL A 385 -22.17 -11.68 24.69
N ILE A 386 -21.07 -12.00 24.01
CA ILE A 386 -19.84 -11.18 23.98
C ILE A 386 -19.65 -10.66 22.56
N GLU A 387 -19.83 -9.37 22.34
CA GLU A 387 -19.67 -8.78 21.01
C GLU A 387 -18.17 -8.64 20.67
N ASP A 388 -17.70 -9.25 19.57
CA ASP A 388 -16.47 -8.82 18.92
C ASP A 388 -16.79 -7.66 17.97
N ALA A 389 -16.63 -6.45 18.49
CA ALA A 389 -16.94 -5.19 17.83
C ALA A 389 -15.69 -4.50 17.26
N ALA A 390 -14.57 -5.21 17.15
CA ALA A 390 -13.29 -4.68 16.69
C ALA A 390 -13.34 -4.03 15.30
N GLN A 391 -14.35 -4.32 14.49
CA GLN A 391 -14.54 -3.77 13.14
C GLN A 391 -15.75 -2.84 13.01
N ALA A 392 -16.52 -2.60 14.08
CA ALA A 392 -17.86 -1.99 13.99
C ALA A 392 -18.06 -0.75 14.88
N HIS A 393 -16.99 0.02 15.12
CA HIS A 393 -17.02 1.26 15.90
C HIS A 393 -18.08 2.23 15.37
N GLY A 394 -19.12 2.48 16.17
CA GLY A 394 -20.21 3.41 15.82
C GLY A 394 -21.27 2.84 14.87
N ALA A 395 -21.24 1.54 14.57
CA ALA A 395 -22.33 0.89 13.87
C ALA A 395 -23.59 0.85 14.75
N LEU A 396 -24.76 0.83 14.12
CA LEU A 396 -26.05 0.77 14.81
C LEU A 396 -26.77 -0.53 14.44
N PHE A 397 -27.46 -1.12 15.38
CA PHE A 397 -28.41 -2.22 15.16
C PHE A 397 -29.71 -1.90 15.89
N GLU A 398 -30.82 -1.82 15.16
CA GLU A 398 -32.14 -1.41 15.64
C GLU A 398 -32.10 -0.10 16.46
N GLY A 399 -31.34 0.88 15.95
CA GLY A 399 -31.17 2.20 16.58
C GLY A 399 -30.21 2.23 17.78
N ARG A 400 -29.66 1.08 18.20
CA ARG A 400 -28.70 0.98 19.32
C ARG A 400 -27.28 0.87 18.81
N VAL A 401 -26.33 1.53 19.46
CA VAL A 401 -24.91 1.46 19.11
C VAL A 401 -24.35 0.08 19.45
N ILE A 402 -23.58 -0.50 18.53
CA ILE A 402 -22.78 -1.71 18.78
C ILE A 402 -21.83 -1.47 19.95
N GLY A 403 -21.72 -2.46 20.83
CA GLY A 403 -20.97 -2.34 22.08
C GLY A 403 -21.83 -2.35 23.34
N GLY A 404 -23.14 -2.14 23.20
CA GLY A 404 -24.07 -2.06 24.33
C GLY A 404 -25.21 -3.07 24.31
N ILE A 405 -25.21 -4.03 23.38
CA ILE A 405 -26.36 -4.94 23.16
C ILE A 405 -26.20 -6.24 23.96
N GLY A 406 -25.01 -6.84 23.92
CA GLY A 406 -24.64 -8.03 24.69
C GLY A 406 -24.28 -7.73 26.14
N ARG A 407 -23.62 -8.69 26.79
CA ARG A 407 -23.09 -8.59 28.15
C ARG A 407 -21.91 -7.61 28.23
N ALA A 408 -21.01 -7.71 27.25
CA ALA A 408 -19.89 -6.83 27.04
C ALA A 408 -19.45 -6.90 25.58
N ALA A 409 -18.64 -5.93 25.16
CA ALA A 409 -18.07 -5.91 23.81
C ALA A 409 -16.59 -5.60 23.84
N GLY A 410 -15.82 -6.33 23.04
CA GLY A 410 -14.41 -6.06 22.80
C GLY A 410 -14.21 -5.19 21.56
N PHE A 411 -13.37 -4.17 21.68
CA PHE A 411 -12.96 -3.28 20.60
C PHE A 411 -11.46 -3.31 20.42
N SER A 412 -11.03 -3.25 19.15
CA SER A 412 -9.64 -3.01 18.78
C SER A 412 -9.49 -1.58 18.33
N PHE A 413 -8.50 -0.89 18.87
CA PHE A 413 -8.07 0.42 18.39
C PHE A 413 -6.75 0.31 17.62
N PHE A 414 -6.47 -0.83 16.98
CA PHE A 414 -5.33 -0.99 16.09
C PHE A 414 -5.33 0.12 15.00
N PRO A 415 -4.18 0.63 14.51
CA PRO A 415 -4.14 1.84 13.70
C PRO A 415 -5.06 1.84 12.46
N GLY A 416 -5.28 0.67 11.85
CA GLY A 416 -6.14 0.51 10.67
C GLY A 416 -7.65 0.49 10.94
N LYS A 417 -8.12 0.50 12.20
CA LYS A 417 -9.54 0.45 12.54
C LYS A 417 -10.25 1.79 12.27
N ASN A 418 -11.58 1.76 12.24
CA ASN A 418 -12.39 2.99 12.07
C ASN A 418 -12.03 4.06 13.11
N LEU A 419 -11.75 3.62 14.34
CA LEU A 419 -11.10 4.38 15.40
C LEU A 419 -9.77 3.71 15.76
N GLY A 420 -8.68 4.13 15.12
CA GLY A 420 -7.35 3.56 15.36
C GLY A 420 -6.43 4.49 16.17
N ALA A 421 -5.62 3.92 17.07
CA ALA A 421 -4.55 4.57 17.79
C ALA A 421 -3.27 4.69 16.92
N TYR A 422 -2.12 4.97 17.52
CA TYR A 422 -0.79 4.96 16.89
C TYR A 422 0.07 3.76 17.29
N GLY A 423 -0.54 2.78 17.93
CA GLY A 423 0.03 1.47 18.24
C GLY A 423 -1.10 0.50 18.55
N ASP A 424 -0.78 -0.61 19.18
CA ASP A 424 -1.79 -1.51 19.73
C ASP A 424 -2.55 -0.82 20.87
N ALA A 425 -3.87 -0.98 20.82
CA ALA A 425 -4.81 -0.50 21.81
C ALA A 425 -6.14 -1.25 21.67
N GLY A 426 -6.90 -1.32 22.74
CA GLY A 426 -8.24 -1.90 22.76
C GLY A 426 -9.12 -1.28 23.83
N GLY A 427 -10.38 -1.68 23.84
CA GLY A 427 -11.36 -1.21 24.80
C GLY A 427 -12.46 -2.24 25.02
N ILE A 428 -13.05 -2.20 26.21
CA ILE A 428 -14.22 -3.00 26.55
C ILE A 428 -15.34 -2.06 26.93
N THR A 429 -16.57 -2.33 26.49
CA THR A 429 -17.77 -1.65 27.00
C THR A 429 -18.70 -2.64 27.67
N THR A 430 -19.39 -2.20 28.73
CA THR A 430 -20.42 -2.98 29.41
C THR A 430 -21.37 -2.07 30.20
N ASN A 431 -22.54 -2.60 30.54
CA ASN A 431 -23.49 -1.98 31.46
C ASN A 431 -23.44 -2.58 32.88
N ASP A 432 -22.61 -3.60 33.10
CA ASP A 432 -22.44 -4.27 34.39
C ASP A 432 -21.25 -3.69 35.16
N GLU A 433 -21.53 -3.13 36.34
CA GLU A 433 -20.54 -2.50 37.20
C GLU A 433 -19.53 -3.49 37.78
N ALA A 434 -20.00 -4.67 38.20
CA ALA A 434 -19.16 -5.70 38.78
C ALA A 434 -18.20 -6.27 37.73
N LEU A 435 -18.70 -6.48 36.50
CA LEU A 435 -17.87 -6.90 35.37
C LEU A 435 -16.83 -5.84 35.02
N ALA A 436 -17.22 -4.57 34.95
CA ALA A 436 -16.28 -3.48 34.68
C ALA A 436 -15.19 -3.35 35.76
N ALA A 437 -15.55 -3.52 37.03
CA ALA A 437 -14.61 -3.51 38.15
C ALA A 437 -13.63 -4.69 38.11
N GLU A 438 -14.14 -5.90 37.83
CA GLU A 438 -13.33 -7.11 37.67
C GLU A 438 -12.33 -6.97 36.51
N ILE A 439 -12.76 -6.46 35.35
CA ILE A 439 -11.89 -6.22 34.20
C ILE A 439 -10.80 -5.19 34.54
N LYS A 440 -11.15 -4.10 35.26
CA LYS A 440 -10.18 -3.09 35.70
C LYS A 440 -9.13 -3.66 36.67
N LEU A 441 -9.53 -4.63 37.50
CA LEU A 441 -8.61 -5.35 38.36
C LEU A 441 -7.68 -6.24 37.53
N LEU A 442 -8.23 -7.07 36.65
CA LEU A 442 -7.47 -8.01 35.82
C LEU A 442 -6.49 -7.33 34.87
N ARG A 443 -6.86 -6.21 34.21
CA ARG A 443 -5.99 -5.53 33.24
C ARG A 443 -4.65 -5.05 33.83
N ASP A 444 -4.61 -4.87 35.15
CA ASP A 444 -3.47 -4.30 35.89
C ASP A 444 -2.98 -5.30 36.93
N HIS A 445 -2.58 -6.50 36.48
CA HIS A 445 -2.00 -7.56 37.32
C HIS A 445 -2.89 -8.08 38.46
N GLY A 446 -4.21 -7.88 38.40
CA GLY A 446 -5.09 -8.22 39.52
C GLY A 446 -4.82 -7.35 40.76
N ARG A 447 -4.24 -6.16 40.58
CA ARG A 447 -3.65 -5.34 41.63
C ARG A 447 -4.71 -4.55 42.41
N ILE A 448 -4.71 -4.70 43.74
CA ILE A 448 -5.56 -3.91 44.66
C ILE A 448 -4.79 -2.80 45.37
N SER A 449 -3.48 -2.95 45.53
CA SER A 449 -2.57 -1.93 46.09
C SER A 449 -1.18 -2.05 45.45
N LYS A 450 -0.25 -1.11 45.69
CA LYS A 450 1.03 -1.01 44.94
C LYS A 450 1.81 -2.34 44.82
N TYR A 451 1.75 -3.19 45.85
CA TYR A 451 2.48 -4.45 45.92
C TYR A 451 1.59 -5.65 46.29
N GLU A 452 0.28 -5.52 46.14
CA GLU A 452 -0.68 -6.56 46.51
C GLU A 452 -1.63 -6.83 45.34
N SER A 453 -1.77 -8.11 45.00
CA SER A 453 -2.64 -8.57 43.92
C SER A 453 -3.63 -9.58 44.48
N ALA A 454 -4.92 -9.36 44.22
CA ALA A 454 -5.99 -10.24 44.66
C ALA A 454 -6.15 -11.45 43.73
N LYS A 455 -5.74 -11.32 42.46
CA LYS A 455 -5.89 -12.34 41.42
C LYS A 455 -4.65 -12.42 40.55
N LEU A 456 -4.37 -13.59 40.00
CA LEU A 456 -3.35 -13.74 38.97
C LEU A 456 -3.91 -13.26 37.63
N SER A 457 -3.21 -12.31 37.01
CA SER A 457 -3.53 -11.81 35.67
C SER A 457 -2.28 -11.20 35.03
N GLY A 458 -2.46 -10.42 33.96
CA GLY A 458 -1.38 -9.84 33.15
C GLY A 458 -1.36 -8.31 33.16
N ASN A 459 -0.52 -7.76 32.30
CA ASN A 459 -0.51 -6.33 31.99
C ASN A 459 -1.19 -6.12 30.64
N TYR A 460 -2.41 -5.60 30.69
CA TYR A 460 -3.23 -5.36 29.52
C TYR A 460 -3.67 -3.90 29.42
N ARG A 461 -2.85 -2.97 29.91
CA ARG A 461 -3.24 -1.56 30.05
C ARG A 461 -3.22 -0.83 28.71
N LEU A 462 -4.11 0.14 28.55
CA LEU A 462 -4.04 1.15 27.50
C LEU A 462 -3.05 2.26 27.90
N ASP A 463 -2.09 2.53 27.03
CA ASP A 463 -1.14 3.63 27.22
C ASP A 463 -1.84 5.00 27.18
N THR A 464 -1.39 5.91 28.03
CA THR A 464 -1.95 7.26 28.14
C THR A 464 -1.75 8.06 26.84
N LEU A 465 -0.65 7.83 26.13
CA LEU A 465 -0.40 8.41 24.81
C LEU A 465 -1.45 7.96 23.79
N GLN A 466 -1.80 6.67 23.79
CA GLN A 466 -2.78 6.13 22.86
C GLN A 466 -4.19 6.62 23.19
N ALA A 467 -4.55 6.69 24.48
CA ALA A 467 -5.81 7.28 24.93
C ALA A 467 -5.96 8.74 24.47
N ALA A 468 -4.90 9.56 24.56
CA ALA A 468 -4.91 10.94 24.09
C ALA A 468 -5.14 11.04 22.56
N VAL A 469 -4.50 10.16 21.78
CA VAL A 469 -4.70 10.06 20.32
C VAL A 469 -6.15 9.67 20.01
N LEU A 470 -6.68 8.65 20.71
CA LEU A 470 -8.04 8.15 20.51
C LEU A 470 -9.08 9.20 20.85
N GLN A 471 -8.89 9.99 21.91
CA GLN A 471 -9.80 11.06 22.30
C GLN A 471 -9.94 12.14 21.21
N VAL A 472 -8.85 12.47 20.50
CA VAL A 472 -8.89 13.40 19.36
C VAL A 472 -9.66 12.80 18.18
N LYS A 473 -9.43 11.52 17.89
CA LYS A 473 -10.03 10.82 16.75
C LYS A 473 -11.51 10.49 16.98
N LEU A 474 -11.92 10.20 18.22
CA LEU A 474 -13.29 9.84 18.59
C LEU A 474 -14.29 10.94 18.20
N LYS A 475 -13.90 12.22 18.38
CA LYS A 475 -14.72 13.40 18.01
C LYS A 475 -15.14 13.44 16.54
N ARG A 476 -14.39 12.74 15.68
CA ARG A 476 -14.60 12.70 14.22
C ARG A 476 -15.19 11.39 13.74
N LEU A 477 -15.31 10.38 14.60
CA LEU A 477 -15.65 9.01 14.21
C LEU A 477 -16.98 8.94 13.44
N THR A 478 -18.04 9.59 13.93
CA THR A 478 -19.34 9.63 13.24
C THR A 478 -19.23 10.18 11.83
N LYS A 479 -18.62 11.36 11.66
CA LYS A 479 -18.42 11.99 10.34
C LYS A 479 -17.57 11.12 9.42
N ARG A 480 -16.53 10.48 9.96
CA ARG A 480 -15.65 9.58 9.19
C ARG A 480 -16.36 8.32 8.73
N ASN A 481 -17.21 7.74 9.58
CA ASN A 481 -18.06 6.60 9.20
C ASN A 481 -19.06 7.02 8.12
N GLN A 482 -19.62 8.23 8.21
CA GLN A 482 -20.48 8.77 7.16
C GLN A 482 -19.75 8.90 5.82
N SER A 483 -18.52 9.40 5.80
CA SER A 483 -17.70 9.43 4.58
C SER A 483 -17.45 8.03 4.00
N ARG A 484 -17.19 7.02 4.83
CA ARG A 484 -17.09 5.62 4.38
C ARG A 484 -18.40 5.12 3.73
N GLN A 485 -19.55 5.51 4.27
CA GLN A 485 -20.86 5.15 3.71
C GLN A 485 -21.12 5.82 2.36
N GLU A 486 -20.73 7.08 2.19
CA GLU A 486 -20.81 7.81 0.92
C GLU A 486 -19.92 7.17 -0.15
N ILE A 487 -18.70 6.77 0.22
CA ILE A 487 -17.79 6.01 -0.66
C ILE A 487 -18.41 4.66 -1.03
N ALA A 488 -18.98 3.94 -0.06
CA ALA A 488 -19.61 2.65 -0.29
C ALA A 488 -20.82 2.75 -1.24
N GLU A 489 -21.63 3.81 -1.13
CA GLU A 489 -22.69 4.11 -2.09
C GLU A 489 -22.13 4.37 -3.49
N SER A 490 -21.04 5.14 -3.59
CA SER A 490 -20.37 5.40 -4.88
C SER A 490 -19.88 4.12 -5.54
N TYR A 491 -19.28 3.20 -4.77
CA TYR A 491 -18.92 1.88 -5.28
C TYR A 491 -20.14 1.06 -5.72
N ARG A 492 -21.20 1.04 -4.91
CA ARG A 492 -22.42 0.29 -5.26
C ARG A 492 -23.04 0.80 -6.56
N GLN A 493 -23.15 2.12 -6.72
CA GLN A 493 -23.69 2.72 -7.94
C GLN A 493 -22.84 2.42 -9.17
N GLY A 494 -21.51 2.53 -9.03
CA GLY A 494 -20.56 2.32 -10.11
C GLY A 494 -20.44 0.86 -10.56
N LEU A 495 -20.67 -0.10 -9.66
CA LEU A 495 -20.37 -1.51 -9.91
C LEU A 495 -21.62 -2.41 -10.02
N LYS A 496 -22.83 -1.88 -9.85
CA LYS A 496 -24.10 -2.65 -9.77
C LYS A 496 -24.41 -3.59 -10.94
N ASN A 497 -23.85 -3.34 -12.13
CA ASN A 497 -24.15 -4.11 -13.35
C ASN A 497 -23.07 -5.16 -13.68
N LEU A 498 -22.08 -5.33 -12.81
CA LEU A 498 -20.99 -6.27 -13.01
C LEU A 498 -21.31 -7.61 -12.35
N PRO A 499 -20.68 -8.73 -12.78
CA PRO A 499 -20.87 -10.05 -12.17
C PRO A 499 -20.11 -10.16 -10.83
N ILE A 500 -20.41 -9.25 -9.91
CA ILE A 500 -19.87 -9.18 -8.55
C ILE A 500 -21.00 -9.01 -7.55
N ILE A 501 -20.84 -9.59 -6.36
CA ILE A 501 -21.77 -9.37 -5.25
C ILE A 501 -21.22 -8.21 -4.42
N LEU A 502 -22.07 -7.22 -4.19
CA LEU A 502 -21.73 -6.00 -3.47
C LEU A 502 -22.19 -6.08 -2.01
N PRO A 503 -21.43 -5.52 -1.06
CA PRO A 503 -21.85 -5.48 0.33
C PRO A 503 -23.01 -4.47 0.50
N GLU A 504 -24.07 -4.91 1.16
CA GLU A 504 -25.23 -4.07 1.46
C GLU A 504 -25.28 -3.61 2.92
N SER A 505 -25.95 -2.48 3.17
CA SER A 505 -26.34 -2.09 4.52
C SER A 505 -27.74 -2.64 4.81
N PRO A 506 -27.92 -3.44 5.88
CA PRO A 506 -29.24 -3.97 6.23
C PRO A 506 -30.20 -2.85 6.65
N ALA A 507 -31.51 -3.01 6.40
CA ALA A 507 -32.50 -1.96 6.69
C ALA A 507 -32.60 -1.58 8.19
N ASN A 508 -32.33 -2.53 9.09
CA ASN A 508 -32.36 -2.34 10.54
C ASN A 508 -30.99 -2.08 11.17
N ALA A 509 -29.93 -1.90 10.38
CA ALA A 509 -28.58 -1.66 10.91
C ALA A 509 -27.75 -0.72 10.03
N THR A 510 -26.74 -0.11 10.64
CA THR A 510 -25.84 0.80 9.94
C THR A 510 -24.49 0.12 9.74
N HIS A 511 -24.13 -0.09 8.48
CA HIS A 511 -22.79 -0.55 8.12
C HIS A 511 -21.80 0.63 8.17
N VAL A 512 -20.69 0.47 8.89
CA VAL A 512 -19.61 1.49 8.99
C VAL A 512 -18.43 1.24 8.07
N TYR A 513 -18.51 0.21 7.22
CA TYR A 513 -17.54 -0.15 6.19
C TYR A 513 -16.09 -0.01 6.66
N HIS A 514 -15.73 -0.74 7.73
CA HIS A 514 -14.33 -0.95 8.07
C HIS A 514 -13.59 -1.51 6.86
N GLN A 515 -14.27 -2.40 6.12
CA GLN A 515 -13.86 -2.88 4.82
C GLN A 515 -15.05 -2.84 3.87
N PHE A 516 -14.79 -2.56 2.59
CA PHE A 516 -15.75 -2.72 1.52
C PHE A 516 -15.38 -3.99 0.75
N VAL A 517 -16.09 -5.07 1.03
CA VAL A 517 -15.77 -6.42 0.55
C VAL A 517 -16.75 -6.83 -0.53
N ILE A 518 -16.26 -7.01 -1.75
CA ILE A 518 -17.02 -7.59 -2.86
C ILE A 518 -16.78 -9.10 -2.92
N GLN A 519 -17.67 -9.85 -3.57
CA GLN A 519 -17.43 -11.25 -3.94
C GLN A 519 -17.40 -11.40 -5.46
N THR A 520 -16.45 -12.18 -5.95
CA THR A 520 -16.37 -12.54 -7.38
C THR A 520 -15.67 -13.89 -7.55
N SER A 521 -16.05 -14.64 -8.58
CA SER A 521 -15.34 -15.85 -8.99
C SER A 521 -13.94 -15.54 -9.55
N GLU A 522 -13.72 -14.33 -10.05
CA GLU A 522 -12.47 -13.87 -10.69
C GLU A 522 -11.52 -13.18 -9.70
N ARG A 523 -11.63 -13.47 -8.39
CA ARG A 523 -10.94 -12.74 -7.31
C ARG A 523 -9.44 -12.56 -7.56
N GLN A 524 -8.73 -13.62 -7.94
CA GLN A 524 -7.28 -13.57 -8.14
C GLN A 524 -6.90 -12.72 -9.36
N ALA A 525 -7.61 -12.90 -10.48
CA ALA A 525 -7.39 -12.15 -11.70
C ALA A 525 -7.71 -10.66 -11.52
N LEU A 526 -8.83 -10.34 -10.85
CA LEU A 526 -9.21 -8.98 -10.53
C LEU A 526 -8.21 -8.32 -9.57
N GLN A 527 -7.74 -9.03 -8.55
CA GLN A 527 -6.71 -8.52 -7.64
C GLN A 527 -5.41 -8.16 -8.37
N ALA A 528 -4.94 -9.03 -9.27
CA ALA A 528 -3.77 -8.77 -10.09
C ALA A 528 -3.97 -7.55 -11.01
N HIS A 529 -5.14 -7.47 -11.66
CA HIS A 529 -5.49 -6.33 -12.52
C HIS A 529 -5.51 -4.99 -11.78
N LEU A 530 -6.07 -4.96 -10.56
CA LEU A 530 -6.05 -3.77 -9.70
C LEU A 530 -4.61 -3.40 -9.30
N ALA A 531 -3.79 -4.38 -8.95
CA ALA A 531 -2.39 -4.15 -8.58
C ALA A 531 -1.58 -3.57 -9.74
N ASP A 532 -1.76 -4.08 -10.96
CA ASP A 532 -1.13 -3.55 -12.17
C ASP A 532 -1.55 -2.10 -12.45
N ALA A 533 -2.79 -1.74 -12.13
CA ALA A 533 -3.32 -0.39 -12.21
C ALA A 533 -2.90 0.53 -11.04
N GLY A 534 -2.07 0.07 -10.11
CA GLY A 534 -1.62 0.85 -8.95
C GLY A 534 -2.69 1.01 -7.85
N ILE A 535 -3.64 0.08 -7.78
CA ILE A 535 -4.76 0.08 -6.82
C ILE A 535 -4.57 -1.10 -5.87
N ALA A 536 -4.32 -0.80 -4.59
CA ALA A 536 -4.20 -1.82 -3.57
C ALA A 536 -5.57 -2.46 -3.27
N SER A 537 -5.58 -3.77 -3.05
CA SER A 537 -6.74 -4.53 -2.59
C SER A 537 -6.31 -5.54 -1.52
N GLY A 538 -7.25 -5.98 -0.68
CA GLY A 538 -6.99 -6.91 0.42
C GLY A 538 -7.85 -8.17 0.34
N ILE A 539 -7.46 -9.22 1.07
CA ILE A 539 -8.29 -10.41 1.26
C ILE A 539 -8.46 -10.64 2.76
N HIS A 540 -9.71 -10.59 3.21
CA HIS A 540 -10.10 -10.81 4.59
C HIS A 540 -11.20 -11.86 4.58
N TYR A 541 -10.95 -13.14 4.88
CA TYR A 541 -9.63 -13.77 5.03
C TYR A 541 -9.49 -14.91 4.02
N PRO A 542 -8.28 -15.18 3.50
CA PRO A 542 -8.08 -16.17 2.44
C PRO A 542 -8.27 -17.62 2.90
N VAL A 543 -8.20 -17.87 4.21
CA VAL A 543 -8.32 -19.21 4.81
C VAL A 543 -9.22 -19.09 6.06
N PRO A 544 -10.40 -19.74 6.08
CA PRO A 544 -11.25 -19.82 7.26
C PRO A 544 -10.55 -20.45 8.45
N LEU A 545 -10.93 -20.07 9.67
CA LEU A 545 -10.24 -20.49 10.89
C LEU A 545 -10.18 -22.00 11.07
N HIS A 546 -11.22 -22.75 10.70
CA HIS A 546 -11.22 -24.21 10.85
C HIS A 546 -10.22 -24.92 9.93
N LEU A 547 -9.71 -24.26 8.88
CA LEU A 547 -8.68 -24.78 7.98
C LEU A 547 -7.28 -24.23 8.28
N GLN A 548 -7.16 -23.30 9.23
CA GLN A 548 -5.86 -22.81 9.66
C GLN A 548 -5.12 -23.90 10.43
N ARG A 549 -3.79 -23.98 10.22
CA ARG A 549 -2.94 -24.98 10.90
C ARG A 549 -3.01 -24.92 12.43
N ALA A 550 -3.31 -23.74 12.97
CA ALA A 550 -3.47 -23.53 14.41
C ALA A 550 -4.67 -24.28 15.02
N PHE A 551 -5.68 -24.65 14.21
CA PHE A 551 -6.88 -25.35 14.66
C PHE A 551 -6.95 -26.80 14.13
N CYS A 552 -5.82 -27.36 13.66
CA CYS A 552 -5.72 -28.72 13.12
C CYS A 552 -6.37 -29.76 14.04
N GLY A 553 -7.34 -30.50 13.51
CA GLY A 553 -8.03 -31.61 14.19
C GLY A 553 -9.48 -31.33 14.58
N ALA A 554 -9.95 -30.08 14.53
CA ALA A 554 -11.32 -29.74 14.96
C ALA A 554 -12.39 -29.96 13.88
N ASN A 555 -12.11 -29.70 12.60
CA ASN A 555 -13.05 -29.87 11.48
C ASN A 555 -12.29 -30.14 10.17
N GLN A 556 -13.00 -30.64 9.14
CA GLN A 556 -12.47 -30.95 7.81
C GLN A 556 -12.99 -29.95 6.76
N PRO A 557 -12.32 -29.84 5.58
CA PRO A 557 -12.89 -29.14 4.43
C PRO A 557 -14.33 -29.57 4.14
N GLY A 558 -15.20 -28.62 3.81
CA GLY A 558 -16.63 -28.82 3.61
C GLY A 558 -17.49 -28.73 4.88
N ALA A 559 -16.89 -28.60 6.08
CA ALA A 559 -17.65 -28.48 7.32
C ALA A 559 -18.39 -27.12 7.44
N PHE A 560 -17.85 -26.07 6.82
CA PHE A 560 -18.41 -24.72 6.83
C PHE A 560 -18.43 -24.16 5.40
N PRO A 561 -19.34 -24.67 4.54
CA PRO A 561 -19.34 -24.36 3.11
C PRO A 561 -19.50 -22.87 2.82
N GLN A 562 -20.24 -22.11 3.62
CA GLN A 562 -20.43 -20.67 3.38
C GLN A 562 -19.16 -19.89 3.71
N ALA A 563 -18.50 -20.20 4.83
CA ALA A 563 -17.21 -19.62 5.18
C ALA A 563 -16.11 -19.94 4.15
N GLU A 564 -16.06 -21.16 3.64
CA GLU A 564 -15.11 -21.59 2.60
C GLU A 564 -15.39 -20.88 1.27
N ALA A 565 -16.66 -20.79 0.85
CA ALA A 565 -17.05 -20.05 -0.35
C ALA A 565 -16.72 -18.55 -0.22
N ALA A 566 -16.98 -17.95 0.94
CA ALA A 566 -16.61 -16.56 1.20
C ALA A 566 -15.09 -16.35 1.09
N ALA A 567 -14.28 -17.18 1.77
CA ALA A 567 -12.81 -17.06 1.72
C ALA A 567 -12.24 -17.19 0.29
N ALA A 568 -12.87 -17.98 -0.57
CA ALA A 568 -12.47 -18.12 -1.96
C ALA A 568 -12.83 -16.90 -2.83
N ALA A 569 -13.89 -16.15 -2.48
CA ALA A 569 -14.48 -15.12 -3.35
C ALA A 569 -14.26 -13.67 -2.89
N VAL A 570 -13.99 -13.43 -1.61
CA VAL A 570 -13.91 -12.07 -1.05
C VAL A 570 -12.70 -11.27 -1.52
N LEU A 571 -12.93 -10.02 -1.89
CA LEU A 571 -11.90 -9.02 -2.20
C LEU A 571 -12.27 -7.68 -1.58
N SER A 572 -11.37 -7.11 -0.78
CA SER A 572 -11.55 -5.79 -0.15
C SER A 572 -10.99 -4.69 -1.04
N LEU A 573 -11.84 -3.72 -1.39
CA LEU A 573 -11.46 -2.52 -2.14
C LEU A 573 -10.95 -1.41 -1.21
N PRO A 574 -10.19 -0.42 -1.71
CA PRO A 574 -9.79 0.77 -0.96
C PRO A 574 -10.98 1.40 -0.22
N MET A 575 -10.85 1.56 1.09
CA MET A 575 -11.95 2.07 1.92
C MET A 575 -11.40 2.84 3.11
N TYR A 576 -11.33 4.16 2.98
CA TYR A 576 -10.93 5.09 4.03
C TYR A 576 -11.57 6.48 3.83
N PRO A 577 -11.84 7.25 4.90
CA PRO A 577 -12.61 8.51 4.80
C PRO A 577 -12.02 9.59 3.89
N GLU A 578 -10.70 9.59 3.70
CA GLU A 578 -9.97 10.55 2.88
C GLU A 578 -9.89 10.15 1.38
N LEU A 579 -10.48 9.03 0.98
CA LEU A 579 -10.46 8.55 -0.41
C LEU A 579 -11.24 9.53 -1.30
N GLN A 580 -10.57 10.08 -2.31
CA GLN A 580 -11.12 11.15 -3.14
C GLN A 580 -12.02 10.63 -4.26
N ALA A 581 -12.98 11.45 -4.71
CA ALA A 581 -13.90 11.10 -5.80
C ALA A 581 -13.19 10.64 -7.09
N ALA A 582 -12.06 11.27 -7.46
CA ALA A 582 -11.26 10.86 -8.60
C ALA A 582 -10.64 9.46 -8.43
N GLN A 583 -10.19 9.14 -7.20
CA GLN A 583 -9.66 7.82 -6.86
C GLN A 583 -10.76 6.76 -6.89
N ILE A 584 -11.94 7.06 -6.32
CA ILE A 584 -13.11 6.17 -6.37
C ILE A 584 -13.50 5.87 -7.82
N LYS A 585 -13.60 6.91 -8.66
CA LYS A 585 -13.91 6.77 -10.09
C LYS A 585 -12.89 5.88 -10.80
N ARG A 586 -11.60 6.06 -10.51
CA ARG A 586 -10.53 5.21 -11.06
C ARG A 586 -10.71 3.74 -10.64
N VAL A 587 -10.93 3.47 -9.35
CA VAL A 587 -11.18 2.09 -8.88
C VAL A 587 -12.39 1.48 -9.60
N VAL A 588 -13.50 2.20 -9.69
CA VAL A 588 -14.70 1.72 -10.39
C VAL A 588 -14.42 1.43 -11.86
N GLN A 589 -13.77 2.36 -12.56
CA GLN A 589 -13.46 2.24 -13.98
C GLN A 589 -12.53 1.05 -14.27
N THR A 590 -11.49 0.87 -13.46
CA THR A 590 -10.57 -0.28 -13.59
C THR A 590 -11.29 -1.61 -13.41
N ILE A 591 -12.25 -1.70 -12.48
CA ILE A 591 -13.04 -2.93 -12.29
C ILE A 591 -13.98 -3.16 -13.48
N ILE A 592 -14.62 -2.11 -14.02
CA ILE A 592 -15.47 -2.22 -15.22
C ILE A 592 -14.64 -2.74 -16.40
N GLU A 593 -13.47 -2.15 -16.67
CA GLU A 593 -12.59 -2.55 -17.77
C GLU A 593 -12.15 -4.01 -17.68
N PHE A 594 -11.91 -4.52 -16.47
CA PHE A 594 -11.60 -5.93 -16.24
C PHE A 594 -12.71 -6.86 -16.72
N PHE A 595 -13.96 -6.57 -16.34
CA PHE A 595 -15.11 -7.42 -16.69
C PHE A 595 -15.55 -7.26 -18.15
N GLU A 596 -15.41 -6.07 -18.75
CA GLU A 596 -15.69 -5.87 -20.18
C GLU A 596 -14.74 -6.68 -21.07
N ARG A 597 -13.44 -6.72 -20.75
CA ARG A 597 -12.43 -7.51 -21.47
C ARG A 597 -12.63 -9.02 -21.35
N SER A 598 -13.27 -9.47 -20.27
CA SER A 598 -13.53 -10.90 -20.03
C SER A 598 -14.76 -11.43 -20.77
N THR A 599 -15.61 -10.52 -21.29
CA THR A 599 -16.82 -10.83 -22.07
C THR A 599 -16.64 -10.72 -23.59
N ALA A 600 -15.50 -10.19 -24.04
CA ALA A 600 -15.10 -10.09 -25.45
C ALA A 600 -14.16 -11.24 -25.81
#